data_AF-A0A497GFQ1-F1
#
_entry.id   AF-A0A497GFQ1-F1
#
_cell.length_a   1.000
_cell.length_b   1.000
_cell.length_c   1.000
_cell.angle_alpha   90.00
_cell.angle_beta   90.00
_cell.angle_gamma   90.00
#
_symmetry.space_group_name_H-M   'P 1'
#
loop_
_entity.id
_entity.type
_entity.pdbx_description
1 polymer ?
#
loop_
_entity_poly.entity_id
_entity_poly.type
_entity_poly.pdbx_seq_one_letter_code
_entity_poly.pdbx_strand_id
1 'polypeptide(L)'
;MVMSKASLVDPNISEITEDAARLLHVGMGMNTESVEFLEAIYAHVFKGEELDTVNLKEEIGDTMWYQAIAMDELDTTFTAEGDRVINKLKTRYPEKFDESLAENRDLDAERKVLEDQ
;
A
#
# COMPACT_ATOMS: atom_id res chain seq x y z
N MET A 1 -12.08 -5.62 26.73
CA MET A 1 -12.60 -4.61 25.80
C MET A 1 -12.76 -5.30 24.46
N VAL A 2 -13.98 -5.74 24.13
CA VAL A 2 -14.27 -6.40 22.85
C VAL A 2 -14.37 -5.30 21.81
N MET A 3 -13.45 -5.28 20.85
CA MET A 3 -13.59 -4.48 19.64
C MET A 3 -14.97 -4.80 19.05
N SER A 4 -15.86 -3.80 19.01
CA SER A 4 -17.13 -3.89 18.31
C SER A 4 -16.84 -4.38 16.90
N LYS A 5 -17.36 -5.55 16.53
CA LYS A 5 -17.46 -5.94 15.12
C LYS A 5 -18.23 -4.81 14.48
N ALA A 6 -17.57 -3.98 13.67
CA ALA A 6 -18.29 -3.18 12.70
C ALA A 6 -19.21 -4.18 11.98
N SER A 7 -20.52 -4.09 12.22
CA SER A 7 -21.45 -4.80 11.34
C SER A 7 -21.11 -4.29 9.96
N LEU A 8 -20.86 -5.21 9.02
CA LEU A 8 -20.83 -4.85 7.62
C LEU A 8 -22.23 -4.28 7.34
N VAL A 9 -22.35 -2.95 7.44
CA VAL A 9 -23.53 -2.22 7.02
C VAL A 9 -23.55 -2.46 5.52
N ASP A 10 -24.69 -2.92 4.98
CA ASP A 10 -24.82 -3.08 3.53
C ASP A 10 -24.32 -1.77 2.89
N PRO A 11 -23.26 -1.81 2.08
CA PRO A 11 -22.71 -0.59 1.52
C PRO A 11 -23.83 0.02 0.68
N ASN A 12 -24.31 1.19 1.10
CA ASN A 12 -25.29 1.91 0.33
C ASN A 12 -24.57 2.39 -0.93
N ILE A 13 -24.68 1.64 -2.03
CA ILE A 13 -24.00 1.95 -3.30
C ILE A 13 -24.32 3.38 -3.77
N SER A 14 -25.47 3.93 -3.37
CA SER A 14 -25.85 5.32 -3.67
C SER A 14 -25.05 6.39 -2.91
N GLU A 15 -24.23 6.02 -1.94
CA GLU A 15 -23.38 6.92 -1.13
C GLU A 15 -21.90 6.89 -1.52
N ILE A 16 -21.52 6.07 -2.51
CA ILE A 16 -20.13 6.05 -3.00
C ILE A 16 -19.91 7.31 -3.84
N THR A 17 -19.08 8.20 -3.33
CA THR A 17 -18.63 9.40 -4.04
C THR A 17 -17.66 9.04 -5.15
N GLU A 18 -17.45 9.94 -6.12
CA GLU A 18 -16.58 9.68 -7.27
C GLU A 18 -15.12 9.42 -6.85
N ASP A 19 -14.61 10.18 -5.89
CA ASP A 19 -13.29 10.00 -5.28
C ASP A 19 -13.17 8.64 -4.58
N ALA A 20 -14.17 8.26 -3.78
CA ALA A 20 -14.20 6.96 -3.13
C ALA A 20 -14.27 5.81 -4.15
N ALA A 21 -15.01 5.97 -5.25
CA ALA A 21 -15.07 4.99 -6.33
C ALA A 21 -13.73 4.84 -7.05
N ARG A 22 -13.02 5.95 -7.31
CA ARG A 22 -11.68 5.93 -7.93
C ARG A 22 -10.66 5.25 -7.03
N LEU A 23 -10.63 5.58 -5.74
CA LEU A 23 -9.74 4.91 -4.77
C LEU A 23 -10.09 3.43 -4.60
N LEU A 24 -11.37 3.06 -4.64
CA LEU A 24 -11.80 1.67 -4.62
C LEU A 24 -11.29 0.93 -5.87
N HIS A 25 -11.42 1.53 -7.06
CA HIS A 25 -10.89 0.97 -8.30
C HIS A 25 -9.38 0.75 -8.23
N VAL A 26 -8.64 1.74 -7.72
CA VAL A 26 -7.19 1.63 -7.48
C VAL A 26 -6.86 0.48 -6.53
N GLY A 27 -7.55 0.40 -5.38
CA GLY A 27 -7.31 -0.66 -4.39
C GLY A 27 -7.55 -2.06 -4.94
N MET A 28 -8.58 -2.23 -5.77
CA MET A 28 -8.85 -3.50 -6.46
C MET A 28 -7.78 -3.83 -7.50
N GLY A 29 -7.41 -2.85 -8.34
CA GLY A 29 -6.39 -3.01 -9.36
C GLY A 29 -5.03 -3.39 -8.76
N MET A 30 -4.55 -2.62 -7.78
CA MET A 30 -3.30 -2.93 -7.08
C MET A 30 -3.29 -4.34 -6.47
N ASN A 31 -4.44 -4.83 -5.99
CA ASN A 31 -4.53 -6.18 -5.45
C ASN A 31 -4.41 -7.25 -6.53
N THR A 32 -5.12 -7.08 -7.66
CA THR A 32 -5.02 -8.00 -8.80
C THR A 32 -3.58 -8.12 -9.27
N GLU A 33 -2.89 -7.00 -9.55
CA GLU A 33 -1.54 -7.07 -10.14
C GLU A 33 -0.50 -7.60 -9.12
N SER A 34 -0.72 -7.34 -7.83
CA SER A 34 0.12 -7.95 -6.77
C SER A 34 -0.07 -9.47 -6.70
N VAL A 35 -1.26 -9.98 -6.99
CA VAL A 35 -1.54 -11.41 -7.05
C VAL A 35 -0.93 -12.02 -8.31
N GLU A 36 -1.07 -11.38 -9.47
CA GLU A 36 -0.44 -11.85 -10.72
C GLU A 36 1.09 -11.93 -10.59
N PHE A 37 1.72 -10.93 -9.94
CA PHE A 37 3.14 -10.96 -9.63
C PHE A 37 3.51 -12.16 -8.74
N LEU A 38 2.69 -12.43 -7.72
CA LEU A 38 2.89 -13.56 -6.81
C LEU A 38 2.65 -14.90 -7.50
N GLU A 39 1.70 -14.99 -8.44
CA GLU A 39 1.40 -16.20 -9.20
C GLU A 39 2.59 -16.64 -10.05
N ALA A 40 3.29 -15.71 -10.71
CA ALA A 40 4.52 -16.00 -11.45
C ALA A 40 5.63 -16.57 -10.54
N ILE A 41 5.80 -16.01 -9.33
CA ILE A 41 6.74 -16.55 -8.33
C ILE A 41 6.28 -17.93 -7.84
N TYR A 42 4.99 -18.10 -7.57
CA TYR A 42 4.42 -19.35 -7.08
C TYR A 42 4.59 -20.48 -8.09
N ALA A 43 4.34 -20.21 -9.37
CA ALA A 43 4.56 -21.15 -10.46
C ALA A 43 6.01 -21.63 -10.51
N HIS A 44 6.96 -20.70 -10.40
CA HIS A 44 8.37 -21.04 -10.36
C HIS A 44 8.75 -21.89 -9.13
N VAL A 45 8.40 -21.42 -7.93
CA VAL A 45 8.86 -22.03 -6.66
C VAL A 45 8.18 -23.38 -6.39
N PHE A 46 6.88 -23.50 -6.68
CA PHE A 46 6.07 -24.64 -6.25
C PHE A 46 5.65 -25.59 -7.37
N LYS A 47 5.61 -25.12 -8.63
CA LYS A 47 5.23 -25.97 -9.79
C LYS A 47 6.43 -26.37 -10.64
N GLY A 48 7.62 -25.79 -10.41
CA GLY A 48 8.83 -26.09 -11.16
C GLY A 48 8.84 -25.50 -12.57
N GLU A 49 8.06 -24.44 -12.80
CA GLU A 49 8.03 -23.70 -14.06
C GLU A 49 9.24 -22.74 -14.16
N GLU A 50 9.58 -22.30 -15.38
CA GLU A 50 10.58 -21.24 -15.58
C GLU A 50 10.07 -19.92 -14.99
N LEU A 51 10.97 -19.12 -14.40
CA LEU A 51 10.58 -17.84 -13.83
C LEU A 51 10.25 -16.84 -14.95
N ASP A 52 8.97 -16.46 -15.06
CA ASP A 52 8.53 -15.49 -16.04
C ASP A 52 8.88 -14.05 -15.62
N THR A 53 10.12 -13.64 -15.89
CA THR A 53 10.59 -12.28 -15.60
C THR A 53 10.00 -11.21 -16.50
N VAL A 54 9.29 -11.58 -17.57
CA VAL A 54 8.57 -10.63 -18.42
C VAL A 54 7.28 -10.24 -17.72
N ASN A 55 6.47 -11.23 -17.32
CA ASN A 55 5.25 -11.01 -16.53
C ASN A 55 5.56 -10.20 -15.27
N LEU A 56 6.58 -10.59 -14.50
CA LEU A 56 6.95 -9.86 -13.26
C LEU A 56 7.24 -8.36 -13.49
N LYS A 57 7.79 -7.98 -14.66
CA LYS A 57 8.05 -6.56 -14.97
C LYS A 57 6.80 -5.83 -15.42
N GLU A 58 5.91 -6.52 -16.12
CA GLU A 58 4.58 -6.01 -16.49
C GLU A 58 3.77 -5.66 -15.25
N GLU A 59 3.65 -6.58 -14.29
CA GLU A 59 2.90 -6.33 -13.04
C GLU A 59 3.50 -5.22 -12.18
N ILE A 60 4.83 -5.03 -12.21
CA ILE A 60 5.46 -3.86 -11.58
C ILE A 60 4.96 -2.58 -12.27
N GLY A 61 4.87 -2.57 -13.59
CA GLY A 61 4.32 -1.45 -14.35
C GLY A 61 2.84 -1.20 -14.06
N ASP A 62 2.04 -2.25 -13.96
CA ASP A 62 0.60 -2.13 -13.73
C ASP A 62 0.30 -1.68 -12.29
N THR A 63 1.05 -2.16 -11.30
CA THR A 63 0.98 -1.60 -9.95
C THR A 63 1.38 -0.11 -9.91
N MET A 64 2.39 0.31 -10.68
CA MET A 64 2.75 1.73 -10.79
C MET A 64 1.64 2.56 -11.45
N TRP A 65 0.91 2.01 -12.41
CA TRP A 65 -0.25 2.67 -13.03
C TRP A 65 -1.34 2.96 -12.02
N TYR A 66 -1.77 1.96 -11.24
CA TYR A 66 -2.78 2.19 -10.19
C TYR A 66 -2.28 3.11 -9.08
N GLN A 67 -1.00 3.02 -8.70
CA GLN A 67 -0.40 3.98 -7.77
C GLN A 67 -0.50 5.40 -8.32
N ALA A 68 -0.20 5.63 -9.60
CA ALA A 68 -0.31 6.96 -10.21
C ALA A 68 -1.75 7.52 -10.16
N ILE A 69 -2.77 6.68 -10.36
CA ILE A 69 -4.17 7.09 -10.20
C ILE A 69 -4.48 7.47 -8.73
N ALA A 70 -3.96 6.72 -7.76
CA ALA A 70 -4.09 7.08 -6.35
C ALA A 70 -3.40 8.41 -6.02
N MET A 71 -2.21 8.66 -6.57
CA MET A 71 -1.49 9.91 -6.36
C MET A 71 -2.29 11.11 -6.92
N ASP A 72 -2.87 10.96 -8.11
CA ASP A 72 -3.76 11.95 -8.73
C ASP A 72 -5.00 12.21 -7.86
N GLU A 73 -5.65 11.16 -7.38
CA GLU A 73 -6.87 11.26 -6.57
C GLU A 73 -6.62 11.87 -5.17
N LEU A 74 -5.44 11.62 -4.61
CA LEU A 74 -5.05 12.10 -3.28
C LEU A 74 -4.27 13.43 -3.33
N ASP A 75 -4.15 14.06 -4.50
CA ASP A 75 -3.39 15.29 -4.73
C ASP A 75 -1.96 15.21 -4.16
N THR A 76 -1.27 14.11 -4.45
CA THR A 76 0.11 13.87 -3.99
C THR A 76 1.01 13.34 -5.11
N THR A 77 2.26 13.05 -4.79
CA THR A 77 3.25 12.57 -5.76
C THR A 77 4.09 11.44 -5.16
N PHE A 78 4.68 10.61 -6.03
CA PHE A 78 5.61 9.57 -5.60
C PHE A 78 6.77 10.11 -4.77
N THR A 79 7.30 11.28 -5.11
CA THR A 79 8.40 11.91 -4.35
C THR A 79 7.91 12.34 -2.97
N ALA A 80 6.76 13.01 -2.89
CA ALA A 80 6.20 13.46 -1.62
C ALA A 80 5.94 12.27 -0.67
N GLU A 81 5.29 11.21 -1.15
CA GLU A 81 5.00 10.05 -0.31
C GLU A 81 6.24 9.21 0.02
N GLY A 82 7.22 9.15 -0.90
CA GLY A 82 8.53 8.57 -0.63
C GLY A 82 9.25 9.28 0.52
N ASP A 83 9.32 10.61 0.47
CA ASP A 83 9.91 11.43 1.52
C ASP A 83 9.13 11.32 2.84
N ARG A 84 7.79 11.29 2.76
CA ARG A 84 6.90 11.12 3.92
C ARG A 84 7.22 9.82 4.67
N VAL A 85 7.37 8.71 3.96
CA VAL A 85 7.73 7.41 4.55
C VAL A 85 9.15 7.43 5.10
N ILE A 86 10.12 8.02 4.39
CA ILE A 86 11.51 8.13 4.87
C ILE A 86 11.58 8.92 6.17
N ASN A 87 10.89 10.06 6.28
CA ASN A 87 10.89 10.90 7.47
C ASN A 87 10.24 10.20 8.68
N LYS A 88 9.12 9.49 8.45
CA LYS A 88 8.52 8.61 9.47
C LYS A 88 9.51 7.55 9.94
N LEU A 89 10.21 6.89 9.02
CA LEU A 89 11.17 5.84 9.37
C LEU A 89 12.40 6.38 10.09
N LYS A 90 12.90 7.58 9.75
CA LYS A 90 13.98 8.26 10.50
C LYS A 90 13.55 8.61 11.93
N THR A 91 12.29 8.99 12.10
CA THR A 91 11.73 9.25 13.44
C THR A 91 11.70 7.98 14.28
N ARG A 92 11.30 6.85 13.67
CA ARG A 92 11.33 5.54 14.33
C ARG A 92 12.75 5.03 14.57
N TYR A 93 13.65 5.25 13.63
CA TYR A 93 15.01 4.71 13.59
C TYR A 93 16.01 5.86 13.38
N PRO A 94 16.39 6.60 14.44
CA PRO A 94 17.22 7.80 14.32
C PRO A 94 18.64 7.54 13.81
N GLU A 95 19.16 6.33 14.03
CA GLU A 95 20.52 5.93 13.61
C GLU A 95 20.46 4.82 12.55
N LYS A 96 19.87 3.68 12.92
CA LYS A 96 19.72 2.48 12.11
C LYS A 96 18.50 1.69 12.59
N PHE A 97 18.16 0.64 11.85
CA PHE A 97 17.16 -0.31 12.31
C PHE A 97 17.50 -0.83 13.72
N ASP A 98 16.48 -0.86 14.58
CA ASP A 98 16.54 -1.38 15.93
C ASP A 98 15.24 -2.17 16.20
N GLU A 99 15.38 -3.41 16.66
CA GLU A 99 14.26 -4.32 16.91
C GLU A 99 13.36 -3.81 18.05
N SER A 100 13.96 -3.25 19.10
CA SER A 100 13.20 -2.70 20.24
C SER A 100 12.37 -1.50 19.80
N LEU A 101 12.89 -0.63 18.93
CA LEU A 101 12.15 0.49 18.35
C LEU A 101 11.09 0.04 17.33
N ALA A 102 11.29 -1.11 16.66
CA ALA A 102 10.30 -1.70 15.77
C ALA A 102 9.09 -2.25 16.55
N GLU A 103 9.34 -2.82 17.73
CA GLU A 103 8.30 -3.35 18.62
C GLU A 103 7.62 -2.23 19.44
N ASN A 104 8.39 -1.30 20.00
CA ASN A 104 7.93 -0.22 20.90
C ASN A 104 7.80 1.11 20.16
N ARG A 105 6.86 1.17 19.20
CA ARG A 105 6.67 2.32 18.32
C ARG A 105 6.00 3.51 19.04
N ASP A 106 6.55 4.70 18.83
CA ASP A 106 5.89 5.96 19.17
C ASP A 106 4.97 6.39 18.01
N LEU A 107 3.72 5.91 18.07
CA LEU A 107 2.73 6.17 17.02
C LEU A 107 2.32 7.63 16.92
N ASP A 108 2.35 8.37 18.03
CA ASP A 108 1.99 9.79 18.06
C ASP A 108 3.07 10.63 17.37
N ALA A 109 4.35 10.35 17.67
CA ALA A 109 5.46 10.99 16.98
C ALA A 109 5.47 10.65 15.47
N GLU A 110 5.25 9.38 15.11
CA GLU A 110 5.13 8.97 13.70
C GLU A 110 3.97 9.70 13.00
N ARG A 111 2.78 9.77 13.62
CA ARG A 111 1.60 10.43 13.03
C ARG A 111 1.84 11.91 12.81
N LYS A 112 2.43 12.59 13.80
CA LYS A 112 2.77 14.01 13.70
C LYS A 112 3.66 14.30 12.49
N VAL A 113 4.69 13.47 12.26
CA VAL A 113 5.59 13.61 11.10
C VAL A 113 4.88 13.39 9.76
N LEU A 114 3.83 12.56 9.74
CA LEU A 114 3.01 12.34 8.55
C LEU A 114 2.06 13.51 8.25
N GLU A 115 1.59 14.24 9.28
CA GLU A 115 0.65 15.36 9.15
C GLU A 115 1.34 16.72 8.95
N ASP A 116 2.57 16.89 9.44
CA ASP A 116 3.34 18.14 9.35
C ASP A 116 3.98 18.38 7.95
N GLN A 117 3.58 17.63 6.91
CA GLN A 117 4.15 17.63 5.56
C GLN A 117 3.12 17.87 4.46
#